data_AF-A0A2S9FLW8-F1
#
_entry.id   AF-A0A2S9FLW8-F1
#
_cell.length_a   1.000
_cell.length_b   1.000
_cell.length_c   1.000
_cell.angle_alpha   90.00
_cell.angle_beta   90.00
_cell.angle_gamma   90.00
#
_symmetry.space_group_name_H-M   'P 1'
#
loop_
_entity.id
_entity.type
_entity.pdbx_description
1 polymer ?
#
loop_
_entity_poly.entity_id
_entity_poly.type
_entity_poly.pdbx_seq_one_letter_code
_entity_poly.pdbx_strand_id
1 'polypeptide(L)'
;LSPASGRPLAMPRLDMVTGLFFLTTEIDGDTGEGTAAAKDQPETGVYSSPAEAQMAVDRGALSVRAKIKVRLTTQRPPAEIEAEQFPDGWKMGDAWLAESTLGRVLFNELLPRGYPFVNKQMHKKVQASIINDLAERYPMIVVAQTVDK
;
A
#
# COMPACT_ATOMS: atom_id res chain seq x y z
N LEU A 1 -5.00 -7.95 -22.93
CA LEU A 1 -6.29 -7.23 -22.72
C LEU A 1 -7.37 -7.90 -23.57
N SER A 2 -8.65 -7.79 -23.19
CA SER A 2 -9.78 -8.25 -23.98
C SER A 2 -9.87 -7.44 -25.27
N PRO A 3 -9.80 -8.05 -26.46
CA PRO A 3 -9.90 -7.32 -27.73
C PRO A 3 -11.21 -6.52 -27.88
N ALA A 4 -12.28 -6.99 -27.24
CA ALA A 4 -13.61 -6.39 -27.34
C ALA A 4 -13.87 -5.22 -26.37
N SER A 5 -13.15 -5.16 -25.25
CA SER A 5 -13.45 -4.21 -24.17
C SER A 5 -12.25 -3.46 -23.60
N GLY A 6 -11.03 -3.77 -24.05
CA GLY A 6 -9.80 -3.20 -23.50
C GLY A 6 -9.46 -3.69 -22.09
N ARG A 7 -10.34 -4.44 -21.41
CA ARG A 7 -10.15 -4.85 -20.01
C ARG A 7 -9.14 -6.00 -19.85
N PRO A 8 -8.30 -6.02 -18.80
CA PRO A 8 -7.38 -7.11 -18.52
C PRO A 8 -8.14 -8.41 -18.25
N LEU A 9 -7.67 -9.50 -18.89
CA LEU A 9 -8.26 -10.84 -18.77
C LEU A 9 -7.57 -11.68 -17.68
N ALA A 10 -6.27 -11.45 -17.49
CA ALA A 10 -5.47 -11.92 -16.37
C ALA A 10 -5.57 -10.89 -15.24
N MET A 11 -6.49 -11.15 -14.31
CA MET A 11 -6.66 -10.39 -13.08
C MET A 11 -6.79 -11.40 -11.93
N PRO A 12 -6.44 -11.02 -10.68
CA PRO A 12 -6.72 -11.83 -9.51
C PRO A 12 -8.18 -12.31 -9.48
N ARG A 13 -8.40 -13.58 -9.15
CA ARG A 13 -9.72 -14.21 -9.06
C ARG A 13 -9.88 -14.91 -7.70
N LEU A 14 -11.14 -15.00 -7.26
CA LEU A 14 -11.58 -15.73 -6.06
C LEU A 14 -10.63 -15.50 -4.87
N ASP A 15 -9.83 -16.51 -4.51
CA ASP A 15 -9.00 -16.52 -3.31
C ASP A 15 -7.96 -15.41 -3.28
N MET A 16 -7.36 -15.06 -4.43
CA MET A 16 -6.42 -13.93 -4.51
C MET A 16 -7.11 -12.61 -4.18
N VAL A 17 -8.37 -12.42 -4.63
CA VAL A 17 -9.13 -11.20 -4.33
C VAL A 17 -9.44 -11.14 -2.84
N THR A 18 -9.84 -12.25 -2.24
CA THR A 18 -10.15 -12.35 -0.81
C THR A 18 -8.91 -12.11 0.05
N GLY A 19 -7.75 -12.65 -0.35
CA GLY A 19 -6.48 -12.44 0.36
C GLY A 19 -6.05 -10.97 0.35
N LEU A 20 -6.06 -10.33 -0.83
CA LEU A 20 -5.75 -8.91 -0.94
C LEU A 20 -6.76 -8.03 -0.19
N PHE A 21 -8.04 -8.39 -0.23
CA PHE A 21 -9.08 -7.71 0.53
C PHE A 21 -8.80 -7.79 2.03
N PHE A 22 -8.54 -8.98 2.56
CA PHE A 22 -8.19 -9.17 3.97
C PHE A 22 -6.95 -8.35 4.36
N LEU A 23 -5.87 -8.47 3.59
CA LEU A 23 -4.58 -7.84 3.87
C LEU A 23 -4.69 -6.31 3.92
N THR A 24 -5.48 -5.71 3.02
CA THR A 24 -5.62 -4.25 2.90
C THR A 24 -6.80 -3.66 3.67
N THR A 25 -7.51 -4.50 4.42
CA THR A 25 -8.55 -4.05 5.35
C THR A 25 -7.90 -3.38 6.56
N GLU A 26 -8.45 -2.25 6.96
CA GLU A 26 -8.09 -1.54 8.19
C GLU A 26 -9.13 -1.87 9.24
N ILE A 27 -8.69 -2.11 10.48
CA ILE A 27 -9.55 -2.43 11.60
C ILE A 27 -9.25 -1.46 12.74
N ASP A 28 -10.25 -0.65 13.06
CA ASP A 28 -10.22 0.26 14.19
C ASP A 28 -10.14 -0.55 15.50
N GLY A 29 -9.25 -0.14 16.40
CA GLY A 29 -8.99 -0.80 17.67
C GLY A 29 -8.19 -2.11 17.57
N ASP A 30 -7.61 -2.43 16.41
CA ASP A 30 -6.79 -3.65 16.27
C ASP A 30 -5.45 -3.52 17.03
N THR A 31 -4.81 -4.65 17.25
CA THR A 31 -3.59 -4.75 18.07
C THR A 31 -2.48 -3.88 17.50
N GLY A 32 -1.90 -3.00 18.32
CA GLY A 32 -0.81 -2.11 17.91
C GLY A 32 -1.25 -0.91 17.07
N GLU A 33 -2.56 -0.61 17.02
CA GLU A 33 -3.05 0.63 16.43
C GLU A 33 -2.37 1.86 17.06
N GLY A 34 -1.97 2.80 16.22
CA GLY A 34 -1.30 4.01 16.64
C GLY A 34 -2.21 4.93 17.45
N THR A 35 -1.72 5.35 18.61
CA THR A 35 -2.39 6.36 19.43
C THR A 35 -1.69 7.71 19.28
N ALA A 36 -2.48 8.77 19.22
CA ALA A 36 -1.95 10.13 19.24
C ALA A 36 -1.26 10.42 20.58
N ALA A 37 -0.30 11.35 20.55
CA ALA A 37 0.40 11.77 21.76
C ALA A 37 -0.57 12.34 22.80
N ALA A 38 -0.37 11.97 24.05
CA ALA A 38 -1.04 12.55 25.21
C ALA A 38 -0.02 13.34 26.05
N LYS A 39 -0.50 14.10 27.06
CA LYS A 39 0.37 14.95 27.90
C LYS A 39 1.60 14.23 28.46
N ASP A 40 1.44 12.95 28.81
CA ASP A 40 2.46 12.14 29.49
C ASP A 40 2.92 10.93 28.66
N GLN A 41 2.48 10.81 27.40
CA GLN A 41 2.80 9.66 26.54
C GLN A 41 3.05 10.12 25.10
N PRO A 42 4.19 9.76 24.47
CA PRO A 42 4.43 10.04 23.06
C PRO A 42 3.46 9.25 22.17
N GLU A 43 3.46 9.55 20.86
CA GLU A 43 2.70 8.74 19.89
C GLU A 43 3.14 7.27 19.96
N THR A 44 2.19 6.35 19.79
CA THR A 44 2.46 4.92 19.63
C THR A 44 2.06 4.45 18.23
N GLY A 45 2.47 3.24 17.84
CA GLY A 45 2.19 2.70 16.49
C GLY A 45 2.86 3.49 15.37
N VAL A 46 4.01 4.10 15.66
CA VAL A 46 4.87 4.79 14.69
C VAL A 46 6.12 3.96 14.44
N TYR A 47 6.38 3.61 13.18
CA TYR A 47 7.48 2.73 12.78
C TYR A 47 8.43 3.45 11.82
N SER A 48 9.74 3.28 12.05
CA SER A 48 10.79 3.90 11.25
C SER A 48 11.00 3.23 9.89
N SER A 49 10.48 2.01 9.70
CA SER A 49 10.53 1.28 8.44
C SER A 49 9.46 0.18 8.38
N PRO A 50 9.10 -0.30 7.16
CA PRO A 50 8.24 -1.48 7.01
C PRO A 50 8.81 -2.72 7.70
N ALA A 51 10.14 -2.88 7.72
CA ALA A 51 10.80 -4.00 8.39
C ALA A 51 10.61 -3.98 9.91
N GLU A 52 10.59 -2.79 10.53
CA GLU A 52 10.30 -2.66 11.96
C GLU A 52 8.85 -3.02 12.28
N ALA A 53 7.90 -2.56 11.47
CA ALA A 53 6.50 -2.95 11.58
C ALA A 53 6.33 -4.46 11.40
N GLN A 54 7.05 -5.09 10.47
CA GLN A 54 7.05 -6.54 10.30
C GLN A 54 7.57 -7.26 11.56
N MET A 55 8.68 -6.80 12.15
CA MET A 55 9.18 -7.37 13.41
C MET A 55 8.16 -7.23 14.54
N ALA A 56 7.38 -6.15 14.59
CA ALA A 56 6.30 -5.99 15.57
C ALA A 56 5.15 -6.98 15.34
N VAL A 57 4.79 -7.24 14.07
CA VAL A 57 3.82 -8.30 13.71
C VAL A 57 4.33 -9.68 14.13
N ASP A 58 5.59 -9.99 13.85
CA ASP A 58 6.20 -11.28 14.19
C ASP A 58 6.20 -11.54 15.70
N ARG A 59 6.25 -10.48 16.52
CA ARG A 59 6.13 -10.52 17.98
C ARG A 59 4.68 -10.53 18.49
N GLY A 60 3.69 -10.38 17.61
CA GLY A 60 2.28 -10.22 17.99
C GLY A 60 1.96 -8.87 18.63
N ALA A 61 2.87 -7.89 18.55
CA ALA A 61 2.68 -6.55 19.08
C ALA A 61 1.94 -5.61 18.12
N LEU A 62 1.83 -6.00 16.84
CA LEU A 62 1.12 -5.29 15.79
C LEU A 62 0.28 -6.27 14.97
N SER A 63 -0.92 -5.87 14.56
CA SER A 63 -1.69 -6.53 13.51
C SER A 63 -1.36 -5.91 12.15
N VAL A 64 -1.26 -6.73 11.10
CA VAL A 64 -1.08 -6.25 9.72
C VAL A 64 -2.21 -5.32 9.24
N ARG A 65 -3.35 -5.31 9.93
CA ARG A 65 -4.55 -4.51 9.61
C ARG A 65 -4.77 -3.32 10.55
N ALA A 66 -3.90 -3.15 11.55
CA ALA A 66 -3.97 -2.00 12.44
C ALA A 66 -3.47 -0.74 11.73
N LYS A 67 -4.10 0.40 12.05
CA LYS A 67 -3.70 1.71 11.54
C LYS A 67 -2.44 2.19 12.24
N ILE A 68 -1.41 2.52 11.47
CA ILE A 68 -0.08 2.91 11.94
C ILE A 68 0.45 4.10 11.14
N LYS A 69 1.50 4.74 11.65
CA LYS A 69 2.33 5.65 10.87
C LYS A 69 3.65 4.96 10.53
N VAL A 70 4.03 4.93 9.27
CA VAL A 70 5.28 4.29 8.84
C VAL A 70 6.05 5.20 7.88
N ARG A 71 7.35 5.32 8.12
CA ARG A 71 8.24 6.03 7.20
C ARG A 71 8.54 5.17 5.99
N LEU A 72 8.26 5.69 4.80
CA LEU A 72 8.49 5.04 3.52
C LEU A 72 9.52 5.83 2.71
N THR A 73 10.44 5.11 2.08
CA THR A 73 11.53 5.69 1.24
C THR A 73 11.59 5.09 -0.15
N THR A 74 10.89 3.98 -0.40
CA THR A 74 10.93 3.21 -1.65
C THR A 74 9.63 3.27 -2.45
N GLN A 75 8.56 3.72 -1.81
CA GLN A 75 7.20 3.79 -2.36
C GLN A 75 6.87 5.25 -2.60
N ARG A 76 6.37 5.56 -3.80
CA ARG A 76 6.02 6.93 -4.16
C ARG A 76 4.76 7.38 -3.39
N PRO A 77 4.75 8.58 -2.80
CA PRO A 77 3.55 9.11 -2.13
C PRO A 77 2.34 9.22 -3.08
N PRO A 78 1.11 9.28 -2.54
CA PRO A 78 -0.06 9.71 -3.31
C PRO A 78 0.16 11.11 -3.91
N ALA A 79 -0.50 11.40 -5.02
CA ALA A 79 -0.30 12.67 -5.75
C ALA A 79 -0.53 13.92 -4.90
N GLU A 80 -1.46 13.87 -3.94
CA GLU A 80 -1.74 14.97 -3.00
C GLU A 80 -0.55 15.26 -2.09
N ILE A 81 0.01 14.21 -1.46
CA ILE A 81 1.19 14.30 -0.59
C ILE A 81 2.43 14.66 -1.40
N GLU A 82 2.56 14.11 -2.61
CA GLU A 82 3.68 14.42 -3.50
C GLU A 82 3.72 15.90 -3.85
N ALA A 83 2.58 16.48 -4.26
CA ALA A 83 2.50 17.89 -4.63
C ALA A 83 2.78 18.83 -3.44
N GLU A 84 2.40 18.43 -2.22
CA GLU A 84 2.61 19.23 -1.02
C GLU A 84 4.06 19.16 -0.49
N GLN A 85 4.62 17.94 -0.40
CA GLN A 85 5.90 17.70 0.26
C GLN A 85 7.09 17.67 -0.70
N PHE A 86 6.85 17.42 -1.99
CA PHE A 86 7.88 17.24 -3.01
C PHE A 86 7.57 18.08 -4.26
N PRO A 87 7.68 19.42 -4.19
CA PRO A 87 7.34 20.31 -5.31
C PRO A 87 8.18 20.04 -6.57
N ASP A 88 9.40 19.51 -6.41
CA ASP A 88 10.30 19.12 -7.50
C ASP A 88 10.12 17.65 -7.94
N GLY A 89 9.10 16.96 -7.42
CA GLY A 89 8.83 15.54 -7.61
C GLY A 89 9.59 14.64 -6.62
N TRP A 90 8.92 13.59 -6.16
CA TRP A 90 9.51 12.64 -5.22
C TRP A 90 10.59 11.78 -5.90
N LYS A 91 11.72 11.57 -5.24
CA LYS A 91 12.80 10.70 -5.72
C LYS A 91 12.93 9.46 -4.83
N MET A 92 13.39 8.37 -5.44
CA MET A 92 13.70 7.14 -4.71
C MET A 92 14.71 7.43 -3.59
N GLY A 93 14.34 7.10 -2.35
CA GLY A 93 15.12 7.39 -1.15
C GLY A 93 14.56 8.55 -0.32
N ASP A 94 13.78 9.44 -0.93
CA ASP A 94 13.13 10.54 -0.20
C ASP A 94 12.08 9.98 0.75
N ALA A 95 12.21 10.34 2.03
CA ALA A 95 11.36 9.82 3.08
C ALA A 95 10.06 10.62 3.18
N TRP A 96 8.93 9.92 3.29
CA TRP A 96 7.64 10.50 3.68
C TRP A 96 6.95 9.59 4.71
N LEU A 97 6.02 10.15 5.46
CA LEU A 97 5.28 9.43 6.49
C LEU A 97 3.90 9.04 5.95
N ALA A 98 3.62 7.73 5.95
CA ALA A 98 2.33 7.19 5.53
C ALA A 98 1.48 6.80 6.74
N GLU A 99 0.25 7.30 6.80
CA GLU A 99 -0.77 6.85 7.74
C GLU A 99 -1.62 5.77 7.05
N SER A 100 -1.34 4.50 7.36
CA SER A 100 -1.90 3.35 6.65
C SER A 100 -1.79 2.08 7.51
N THR A 101 -1.90 0.89 6.91
CA THR A 101 -1.65 -0.40 7.57
C THR A 101 -0.43 -1.08 6.96
N LEU A 102 0.24 -1.96 7.71
CA LEU A 102 1.35 -2.74 7.14
C LEU A 102 0.90 -3.58 5.95
N GLY A 103 -0.31 -4.14 5.99
CA GLY A 103 -0.85 -4.91 4.87
C GLY A 103 -1.03 -4.08 3.59
N ARG A 104 -1.41 -2.80 3.69
CA ARG A 104 -1.42 -1.90 2.52
C ARG A 104 -0.02 -1.56 2.04
N VAL A 105 0.97 -1.44 2.93
CA VAL A 105 2.37 -1.25 2.55
C VAL A 105 2.89 -2.46 1.77
N LEU A 106 2.68 -3.67 2.29
CA LEU A 106 3.08 -4.91 1.63
C LEU A 106 2.42 -5.08 0.25
N PHE A 107 1.15 -4.71 0.12
CA PHE A 107 0.48 -4.70 -1.18
C PHE A 107 1.16 -3.73 -2.18
N ASN A 108 1.50 -2.52 -1.74
CA ASN A 108 2.12 -1.52 -2.61
C ASN A 108 3.55 -1.90 -3.03
N GLU A 109 4.24 -2.76 -2.29
CA GLU A 109 5.54 -3.32 -2.70
C GLU A 109 5.44 -4.24 -3.94
N LEU A 110 4.25 -4.81 -4.20
CA LEU A 110 4.01 -5.65 -5.37
C LEU A 110 3.89 -4.80 -6.65
N LEU A 111 3.38 -3.56 -6.51
CA LEU A 111 3.17 -2.62 -7.60
C LEU A 111 4.51 -2.12 -8.19
N PRO A 112 4.52 -1.64 -9.46
CA PRO A 112 5.72 -1.09 -10.06
C PRO A 112 6.28 0.11 -9.29
N ARG A 113 7.60 0.25 -9.31
CA ARG A 113 8.27 1.43 -8.74
C ARG A 113 7.74 2.70 -9.40
N GLY A 114 7.50 3.73 -8.58
CA GLY A 114 6.95 5.01 -9.05
C GLY A 114 5.44 5.00 -9.30
N TYR A 115 4.75 3.88 -9.11
CA TYR A 115 3.29 3.87 -9.00
C TYR A 115 2.89 4.54 -7.67
N PRO A 116 1.96 5.51 -7.66
CA PRO A 116 1.56 6.19 -6.42
C PRO A 116 0.96 5.24 -5.40
N PHE A 117 1.31 5.41 -4.13
CA PHE A 117 0.82 4.59 -3.02
C PHE A 117 -0.72 4.57 -2.98
N VAL A 118 -1.30 3.36 -2.95
CA VAL A 118 -2.74 3.16 -2.87
C VAL A 118 -3.15 2.83 -1.44
N ASN A 119 -3.71 3.80 -0.74
CA ASN A 119 -4.22 3.65 0.62
C ASN A 119 -5.72 3.32 0.62
N LYS A 120 -6.11 2.20 0.02
CA LYS A 120 -7.52 1.76 -0.10
C LYS A 120 -7.64 0.27 0.21
N GLN A 121 -8.85 -0.16 0.57
CA GLN A 121 -9.18 -1.58 0.64
C GLN A 121 -9.32 -2.18 -0.76
N MET A 122 -8.60 -3.27 -1.02
CA MET A 122 -8.48 -3.91 -2.34
C MET A 122 -9.66 -4.81 -2.66
N HIS A 123 -10.83 -4.23 -2.89
CA HIS A 123 -11.94 -4.95 -3.51
C HIS A 123 -11.71 -5.13 -5.01
N LYS A 124 -12.42 -6.09 -5.62
CA LYS A 124 -12.24 -6.47 -7.04
C LYS A 124 -12.25 -5.29 -8.03
N LYS A 125 -13.11 -4.28 -7.81
CA LYS A 125 -13.19 -3.11 -8.70
C LYS A 125 -11.95 -2.20 -8.59
N VAL A 126 -11.41 -2.00 -7.39
CA VAL A 126 -10.17 -1.25 -7.20
C VAL A 126 -8.99 -1.96 -7.84
N GLN A 127 -8.87 -3.28 -7.63
CA GLN A 127 -7.82 -4.08 -8.28
C GLN A 127 -7.91 -3.97 -9.81
N ALA A 128 -9.12 -4.11 -10.38
CA ALA A 128 -9.33 -3.94 -11.82
C ALA A 128 -8.96 -2.53 -12.31
N SER A 129 -9.29 -1.48 -11.54
CA SER A 129 -8.93 -0.11 -11.87
C SER A 129 -7.42 0.09 -11.89
N ILE A 130 -6.69 -0.47 -10.92
CA ILE A 130 -5.22 -0.40 -10.86
C ILE A 130 -4.61 -1.11 -12.06
N ILE A 131 -5.08 -2.33 -12.40
CA ILE A 131 -4.52 -3.08 -13.54
C ILE A 131 -4.82 -2.39 -14.88
N ASN A 132 -6.01 -1.80 -15.04
CA ASN A 132 -6.33 -1.00 -16.23
C ASN A 132 -5.35 0.18 -16.38
N ASP A 133 -5.20 0.95 -15.31
CA ASP A 133 -4.32 2.11 -15.29
C ASP A 133 -2.84 1.71 -15.48
N LEU A 134 -2.41 0.56 -14.93
CA LEU A 134 -1.11 -0.03 -15.22
C LEU A 134 -0.94 -0.36 -16.71
N ALA A 135 -1.96 -0.92 -17.36
CA ALA A 135 -1.93 -1.25 -18.78
C ALA A 135 -1.91 -0.02 -19.69
N GLU A 136 -2.43 1.11 -19.23
CA GLU A 136 -2.39 2.38 -19.95
C GLU A 136 -1.04 3.10 -19.80
N ARG A 137 -0.39 2.98 -18.62
CA ARG A 137 0.81 3.78 -18.27
C ARG A 137 2.12 3.01 -18.32
N TYR A 138 2.10 1.68 -18.22
CA TYR A 138 3.31 0.85 -18.12
C TYR A 138 3.38 -0.18 -19.26
N PRO A 139 4.59 -0.61 -19.66
CA PRO A 139 4.76 -1.69 -20.62
C PRO A 139 4.04 -2.98 -20.18
N MET A 140 3.44 -3.70 -21.11
CA MET A 140 2.68 -4.92 -20.81
C MET A 140 3.46 -5.99 -20.05
N ILE A 141 4.79 -6.06 -20.21
CA ILE A 141 5.66 -6.96 -19.43
C ILE A 141 5.63 -6.63 -17.94
N VAL A 142 5.61 -5.35 -17.58
CA VAL A 142 5.53 -4.88 -16.18
C VAL A 142 4.17 -5.24 -15.60
N VAL A 143 3.10 -5.07 -16.38
CA VAL A 143 1.74 -5.43 -15.95
C VAL A 143 1.63 -6.93 -15.70
N ALA A 144 2.14 -7.76 -16.61
CA ALA A 144 2.16 -9.22 -16.45
C ALA A 144 2.91 -9.64 -15.18
N GLN A 145 4.13 -9.12 -15.00
CA GLN A 145 4.93 -9.39 -13.79
C GLN A 145 4.25 -8.90 -12.50
N THR A 146 3.46 -7.82 -12.56
CA THR A 146 2.76 -7.30 -11.38
C THR A 146 1.60 -8.20 -10.98
N VAL A 147 0.88 -8.78 -11.96
CA VAL A 147 -0.26 -9.67 -11.70
C VAL A 147 0.18 -11.07 -11.24
N ASP A 148 1.40 -11.47 -11.56
CA ASP A 148 1.98 -12.76 -11.13
C ASP A 148 2.54 -12.75 -9.70
N LYS A 149 2.79 -11.57 -9.11
CA LYS A 149 3.26 -11.42 -7.73
C LYS A 149 2.11 -11.54 -6.73
#